data_AF-A0AA47MS12-F1
#
_entry.id   AF-A0AA47MS12-F1
#
_cell.length_a   1.000
_cell.length_b   1.000
_cell.length_c   1.000
_cell.angle_alpha   90.00
_cell.angle_beta   90.00
_cell.angle_gamma   90.00
#
_symmetry.space_group_name_H-M   'P 1'
#
loop_
_entity.id
_entity.type
_entity.pdbx_description
1 polymer ?
#
loop_
_entity_poly.entity_id
_entity_poly.type
_entity_poly.pdbx_seq_one_letter_code
_entity_poly.pdbx_strand_id
1 'polypeptide(L)'
;MSELNKEVADLVWGRPTSGGVSASIFRRWTQGFLFSENEHSALEQFEGGPCAVIAPVQAFLLKNVLFNKDSPNWRHISEEDQKVALCSTLSEILESACSSPSTGYCLVSWAKGQTPHTSTHAKTQTQSQTQGTPEPESSQPSQVLQPTSLSAEDLGFERFHSILHKRTVKSVSELREEMLSLYHTWRGCCGVLLFLYSVILTKGIENIRNEIQDTMEPLIDPVHGHGSQSLVNLCVTGHAVSNVWDGDRECSGMKLHGIHKQASVGFLTLMESLRYCKVSPLKSNTEGKHTLLCKHRHIVSVI
;
A
#
# COMPACT_ATOMS: atom_id res chain seq x y z
N MET A 1 18.62 10.21 -10.29
CA MET A 1 17.15 10.08 -10.22
C MET A 1 16.57 10.80 -11.42
N SER A 2 15.58 10.23 -12.12
CA SER A 2 14.88 10.96 -13.19
C SER A 2 14.05 12.10 -12.60
N GLU A 3 13.75 13.16 -13.37
CA GLU A 3 12.96 14.29 -12.87
C GLU A 3 11.58 13.83 -12.38
N LEU A 4 10.94 12.91 -13.10
CA LEU A 4 9.66 12.35 -12.68
C LEU A 4 9.74 11.61 -11.34
N ASN A 5 10.80 10.81 -11.12
CA ASN A 5 10.98 10.11 -9.84
C ASN A 5 11.19 11.10 -8.69
N LYS A 6 11.84 12.23 -8.96
CA LYS A 6 12.03 13.31 -7.99
C LYS A 6 10.71 14.02 -7.68
N GLU A 7 9.88 14.33 -8.67
CA GLU A 7 8.58 14.96 -8.44
C GLU A 7 7.63 14.08 -7.62
N VAL A 8 7.61 12.76 -7.90
CA VAL A 8 6.83 11.81 -7.08
C VAL A 8 7.40 11.72 -5.67
N ALA A 9 8.73 11.67 -5.52
CA ALA A 9 9.38 11.64 -4.21
C ALA A 9 9.04 12.91 -3.40
N ASP A 10 9.12 14.08 -4.01
CA ASP A 10 8.76 15.37 -3.41
C ASP A 10 7.29 15.39 -2.95
N LEU A 11 6.37 14.88 -3.77
CA LEU A 11 4.94 14.82 -3.40
C LEU A 11 4.69 13.85 -2.23
N VAL A 12 5.39 12.70 -2.23
CA VAL A 12 5.17 11.66 -1.23
C VAL A 12 5.83 11.99 0.09
N TRP A 13 7.06 12.47 0.05
CA TRP A 13 7.93 12.59 1.23
C TRP A 13 8.25 14.04 1.61
N GLY A 14 7.87 14.99 0.77
CA GLY A 14 8.18 16.41 0.95
C GLY A 14 9.55 16.77 0.42
N ARG A 15 9.79 18.07 0.24
CA ARG A 15 11.11 18.59 -0.08
C ARG A 15 11.96 18.65 1.19
N PRO A 16 13.15 18.03 1.22
CA PRO A 16 14.04 18.12 2.37
C PRO A 16 14.47 19.58 2.59
N THR A 17 13.96 20.24 3.63
CA THR A 17 14.35 21.61 3.99
C THR A 17 15.61 21.63 4.86
N SER A 18 15.85 20.55 5.63
CA SER A 18 17.10 20.27 6.35
C SER A 18 17.08 18.84 6.88
N GLY A 19 17.93 17.96 6.32
CA GLY A 19 17.91 16.53 6.61
C GLY A 19 16.92 15.79 5.71
N GLY A 20 17.40 14.78 4.98
CA GLY A 20 16.55 13.93 4.14
C GLY A 20 15.51 13.14 4.96
N VAL A 21 14.66 12.38 4.28
CA VAL A 21 13.71 11.47 4.94
C VAL A 21 14.46 10.53 5.88
N SER A 22 13.98 10.40 7.12
CA SER A 22 14.57 9.45 8.08
C SER A 22 14.60 8.04 7.49
N ALA A 23 15.76 7.38 7.56
CA ALA A 23 15.91 6.00 7.11
C ALA A 23 14.94 5.03 7.81
N SER A 24 14.62 5.28 9.08
CA SER A 24 13.64 4.48 9.82
C SER A 24 12.23 4.67 9.29
N ILE A 25 11.85 5.90 8.92
CA ILE A 25 10.55 6.19 8.29
C ILE A 25 10.47 5.54 6.92
N PHE A 26 11.51 5.69 6.10
CA PHE A 26 11.54 5.06 4.78
C PHE A 26 11.40 3.53 4.88
N ARG A 27 12.17 2.89 5.77
CA ARG A 27 12.16 1.42 5.97
C ARG A 27 10.76 0.87 6.25
N ARG A 28 9.96 1.58 7.07
CA ARG A 28 8.58 1.19 7.39
C ARG A 28 7.72 0.98 6.14
N TRP A 29 8.01 1.70 5.05
CA TRP A 29 7.28 1.62 3.78
C TRP A 29 7.87 0.63 2.77
N THR A 30 8.98 -0.02 3.08
CA THR A 30 9.65 -0.95 2.16
C THR A 30 9.08 -2.37 2.17
N GLN A 31 7.95 -2.62 2.82
CA GLN A 31 7.27 -3.92 2.74
C GLN A 31 6.50 -4.10 1.41
N GLY A 32 6.27 -5.36 1.04
CA GLY A 32 5.32 -5.73 0.00
C GLY A 32 3.93 -6.02 0.56
N PHE A 33 3.03 -6.45 -0.33
CA PHE A 33 1.74 -7.04 0.06
C PHE A 33 1.94 -8.52 0.40
N LEU A 34 1.83 -8.86 1.68
CA LEU A 34 2.02 -10.22 2.16
C LEU A 34 0.72 -10.70 2.81
N PHE A 35 0.28 -11.89 2.44
CA PHE A 35 -0.88 -12.53 3.05
C PHE A 35 -0.48 -13.18 4.37
N SER A 36 -1.40 -13.16 5.33
CA SER A 36 -1.20 -13.85 6.61
C SER A 36 -1.28 -15.36 6.43
N GLU A 37 -0.42 -16.09 7.15
CA GLU A 37 -0.44 -17.55 7.21
C GLU A 37 -1.65 -18.07 8.02
N ASN A 38 -2.25 -17.24 8.88
CA ASN A 38 -3.38 -17.64 9.73
C ASN A 38 -4.74 -17.23 9.13
N GLU A 39 -4.76 -16.16 8.33
CA GLU A 39 -5.96 -15.63 7.67
C GLU A 39 -5.61 -15.33 6.21
N HIS A 40 -5.85 -16.29 5.31
CA HIS A 40 -5.33 -16.26 3.94
C HIS A 40 -5.94 -15.15 3.06
N SER A 41 -7.00 -14.47 3.50
CA SER A 41 -7.54 -13.28 2.85
C SER A 41 -7.13 -11.97 3.52
N ALA A 42 -6.27 -12.00 4.54
CA ALA A 42 -5.76 -10.84 5.24
C ALA A 42 -4.34 -10.48 4.78
N LEU A 43 -4.10 -9.18 4.54
CA LEU A 43 -2.79 -8.61 4.31
C LEU A 43 -2.14 -8.18 5.63
N GLU A 44 -0.86 -8.51 5.79
CA GLU A 44 -0.08 -8.17 6.98
C GLU A 44 0.61 -6.81 6.86
N GLN A 45 0.65 -6.10 7.98
CA GLN A 45 1.40 -4.87 8.16
C GLN A 45 2.40 -5.06 9.30
N PHE A 46 3.67 -4.77 9.02
CA PHE A 46 4.74 -5.00 10.00
C PHE A 46 5.05 -3.78 10.86
N GLU A 47 4.94 -2.58 10.28
CA GLU A 47 5.22 -1.33 10.98
C GLU A 47 4.14 -0.28 10.70
N GLY A 48 4.01 0.74 11.54
CA GLY A 48 3.09 1.86 11.30
C GLY A 48 3.41 2.61 9.99
N GLY A 49 2.43 3.29 9.38
CA GLY A 49 2.65 4.11 8.18
C GLY A 49 1.98 3.56 6.91
N PRO A 50 2.44 2.41 6.39
CA PRO A 50 1.88 1.77 5.17
C PRO A 50 0.39 1.42 5.25
N CYS A 51 -0.21 1.44 6.45
CA CYS A 51 -1.65 1.26 6.63
C CYS A 51 -2.47 2.16 5.70
N ALA A 52 -1.99 3.37 5.37
CA ALA A 52 -2.70 4.26 4.48
C ALA A 52 -2.92 3.70 3.06
N VAL A 53 -2.12 2.70 2.64
CA VAL A 53 -2.26 1.99 1.36
C VAL A 53 -2.75 0.56 1.57
N ILE A 54 -2.21 -0.17 2.56
CA ILE A 54 -2.59 -1.56 2.83
C ILE A 54 -4.06 -1.67 3.25
N ALA A 55 -4.56 -0.74 4.05
CA ALA A 55 -5.95 -0.79 4.50
C ALA A 55 -6.96 -0.67 3.35
N PRO A 56 -6.84 0.34 2.44
CA PRO A 56 -7.65 0.37 1.23
C PRO A 56 -7.53 -0.90 0.37
N VAL A 57 -6.31 -1.41 0.14
CA VAL A 57 -6.10 -2.65 -0.64
C VAL A 57 -6.81 -3.83 0.03
N GLN A 58 -6.69 -3.99 1.34
CA GLN A 58 -7.39 -5.05 2.09
C GLN A 58 -8.92 -4.96 1.93
N ALA A 59 -9.46 -3.75 1.95
CA ALA A 59 -10.89 -3.49 1.78
C ALA A 59 -11.41 -3.96 0.42
N PHE A 60 -10.73 -3.53 -0.64
CA PHE A 60 -11.08 -3.92 -2.01
C PHE A 60 -10.85 -5.41 -2.25
N LEU A 61 -9.80 -5.98 -1.64
CA LEU A 61 -9.54 -7.41 -1.70
C LEU A 61 -10.68 -8.22 -1.10
N LEU A 62 -11.12 -7.89 0.11
CA LEU A 62 -12.24 -8.58 0.74
C LEU A 62 -13.53 -8.39 -0.05
N LYS A 63 -13.81 -7.20 -0.58
CA LYS A 63 -14.95 -6.99 -1.48
C LYS A 63 -14.87 -7.93 -2.69
N ASN A 64 -13.70 -8.04 -3.33
CA ASN A 64 -13.53 -8.90 -4.50
C ASN A 64 -13.64 -10.39 -4.16
N VAL A 65 -13.12 -10.83 -3.01
CA VAL A 65 -13.22 -12.23 -2.58
C VAL A 65 -14.64 -12.60 -2.17
N LEU A 66 -15.35 -11.72 -1.46
CA LEU A 66 -16.68 -11.99 -0.92
C LEU A 66 -17.78 -11.93 -1.99
N PHE A 67 -17.64 -11.06 -3.00
CA PHE A 67 -18.74 -10.75 -3.92
C PHE A 67 -18.46 -11.11 -5.38
N ASN A 68 -17.19 -11.30 -5.78
CA ASN A 68 -16.86 -11.68 -7.15
C ASN A 68 -16.44 -13.15 -7.28
N LYS A 69 -16.40 -13.91 -6.18
CA LYS A 69 -16.15 -15.36 -6.20
C LYS A 69 -17.29 -16.09 -5.51
N ASP A 70 -17.81 -17.13 -6.16
CA ASP A 70 -18.73 -18.11 -5.56
C ASP A 70 -17.99 -19.08 -4.61
N SER A 71 -17.08 -18.56 -3.76
CA SER A 71 -16.35 -19.37 -2.80
C SER A 71 -16.94 -19.22 -1.41
N PRO A 72 -17.50 -20.30 -0.82
CA PRO A 72 -18.10 -20.25 0.51
C PRO A 72 -17.06 -20.05 1.63
N ASN A 73 -15.76 -20.23 1.35
CA ASN A 73 -14.68 -20.13 2.33
C ASN A 73 -13.71 -18.97 2.02
N TRP A 74 -14.23 -17.74 2.07
CA TRP A 74 -13.46 -16.52 1.83
C TRP A 74 -12.29 -16.28 2.80
N ARG A 75 -12.26 -16.95 3.96
CA ARG A 75 -11.17 -16.87 4.94
C ARG A 75 -9.95 -17.70 4.52
N HIS A 76 -10.19 -18.81 3.82
CA HIS A 76 -9.15 -19.74 3.39
C HIS A 76 -9.12 -19.82 1.87
N ILE A 77 -8.63 -18.75 1.24
CA ILE A 77 -8.40 -18.73 -0.20
C ILE A 77 -7.06 -19.40 -0.54
N SER A 78 -6.98 -20.05 -1.71
CA SER A 78 -5.76 -20.69 -2.21
C SER A 78 -4.69 -19.65 -2.61
N GLU A 79 -3.42 -20.04 -2.75
CA GLU A 79 -2.35 -19.12 -3.19
C GLU A 79 -2.60 -18.54 -4.60
N GLU A 80 -3.16 -19.34 -5.51
CA GLU A 80 -3.56 -18.85 -6.84
C GLU A 80 -4.74 -17.87 -6.74
N ASP A 81 -5.69 -18.14 -5.85
CA ASP A 81 -6.80 -17.22 -5.59
C ASP A 81 -6.35 -15.90 -4.95
N GLN A 82 -5.37 -15.95 -4.05
CA GLN A 82 -4.70 -14.79 -3.45
C GLN A 82 -4.04 -13.92 -4.53
N LYS A 83 -3.27 -14.56 -5.42
CA LYS A 83 -2.61 -13.88 -6.54
C LYS A 83 -3.62 -13.16 -7.43
N VAL A 84 -4.67 -13.87 -7.86
CA VAL A 84 -5.73 -13.29 -8.71
C VAL A 84 -6.47 -12.17 -7.97
N ALA A 85 -6.83 -12.38 -6.71
CA ALA A 85 -7.55 -11.39 -5.90
C ALA A 85 -6.72 -10.11 -5.72
N LEU A 86 -5.45 -10.22 -5.32
CA LEU A 86 -4.56 -9.09 -5.16
C LEU A 86 -4.41 -8.31 -6.47
N CYS A 87 -4.07 -8.99 -7.58
CA CYS A 87 -3.85 -8.32 -8.86
C CYS A 87 -5.13 -7.64 -9.39
N SER A 88 -6.30 -8.28 -9.20
CA SER A 88 -7.59 -7.68 -9.52
C SER A 88 -7.86 -6.42 -8.69
N THR A 89 -7.61 -6.49 -7.38
CA THR A 89 -7.76 -5.36 -6.46
C THR A 89 -6.84 -4.19 -6.79
N LEU A 90 -5.55 -4.44 -7.05
CA LEU A 90 -4.61 -3.40 -7.43
C LEU A 90 -5.00 -2.75 -8.77
N SER A 91 -5.51 -3.54 -9.72
CA SER A 91 -6.07 -3.04 -10.98
C SER A 91 -7.25 -2.11 -10.73
N GLU A 92 -8.20 -2.52 -9.89
CA GLU A 92 -9.41 -1.74 -9.61
C GLU A 92 -9.11 -0.39 -8.96
N ILE A 93 -8.15 -0.35 -8.03
CA ILE A 93 -7.72 0.90 -7.40
C ILE A 93 -7.06 1.84 -8.43
N LEU A 94 -6.23 1.30 -9.35
CA LEU A 94 -5.66 2.07 -10.45
C LEU A 94 -6.73 2.57 -11.43
N GLU A 95 -7.73 1.75 -11.71
CA GLU A 95 -8.91 2.13 -12.51
C GLU A 95 -9.66 3.30 -11.86
N SER A 96 -9.86 3.26 -10.55
CA SER A 96 -10.52 4.33 -9.79
C SER A 96 -9.73 5.64 -9.78
N ALA A 97 -8.40 5.56 -9.67
CA ALA A 97 -7.51 6.74 -9.67
C ALA A 97 -7.34 7.37 -11.06
N CYS A 98 -7.63 6.64 -12.13
CA CYS A 98 -7.48 7.13 -13.50
C CYS A 98 -8.51 8.22 -13.81
N SER A 99 -8.02 9.43 -14.08
CA SER A 99 -8.89 10.60 -14.34
C SER A 99 -9.41 10.65 -15.78
N SER A 100 -8.73 10.00 -16.73
CA SER A 100 -9.16 9.93 -18.13
C SER A 100 -8.65 8.65 -18.79
N PRO A 101 -9.48 7.90 -19.54
CA PRO A 101 -9.03 6.75 -20.32
C PRO A 101 -7.90 7.07 -21.32
N SER A 102 -7.76 8.34 -21.75
CA SER A 102 -6.72 8.74 -22.71
C SER A 102 -5.30 8.78 -22.11
N THR A 103 -5.16 9.04 -20.81
CA THR A 103 -3.84 9.10 -20.15
C THR A 103 -3.23 7.71 -19.99
N GLY A 104 -4.07 6.69 -19.79
CA GLY A 104 -3.66 5.31 -19.51
C GLY A 104 -3.21 5.11 -18.06
N TYR A 105 -2.75 3.90 -17.75
CA TYR A 105 -2.35 3.48 -16.41
C TYR A 105 -0.82 3.42 -16.30
N CYS A 106 -0.27 4.01 -15.26
CA CYS A 106 1.16 4.03 -15.01
C CYS A 106 1.53 2.96 -13.98
N LEU A 107 2.47 2.08 -14.34
CA LEU A 107 3.01 1.03 -13.49
C LEU A 107 4.46 1.35 -13.15
N VAL A 108 4.78 1.33 -11.87
CA VAL A 108 6.14 1.50 -11.35
C VAL A 108 6.66 0.15 -10.89
N SER A 109 7.81 -0.22 -11.42
CA SER A 109 8.51 -1.45 -11.07
C SER A 109 10.02 -1.20 -11.04
N TRP A 110 10.78 -2.21 -10.65
CA TRP A 110 12.23 -2.16 -10.75
C TRP A 110 12.68 -2.08 -12.22
N ALA A 111 13.71 -1.28 -12.50
CA ALA A 111 14.37 -1.34 -13.80
C ALA A 111 14.86 -2.77 -14.10
N LYS A 112 14.82 -3.19 -15.38
CA LYS A 112 15.20 -4.54 -15.79
C LYS A 112 16.60 -4.90 -15.25
N GLY A 113 16.69 -6.04 -14.56
CA GLY A 113 17.93 -6.52 -13.94
C GLY A 113 18.33 -5.83 -12.63
N GLN A 114 17.50 -4.92 -12.10
CA GLN A 114 17.75 -4.17 -10.86
C GLN A 114 16.73 -4.51 -9.77
N THR A 115 16.52 -5.80 -9.50
CA THR A 115 15.82 -6.23 -8.29
C THR A 115 16.82 -6.24 -7.13
N PRO A 116 16.49 -5.74 -5.92
CA PRO A 116 17.31 -5.98 -4.74
C PRO A 116 17.50 -7.50 -4.59
N HIS A 117 18.72 -8.00 -4.78
CA HIS A 117 19.01 -9.44 -4.73
C HIS A 117 18.60 -10.01 -3.37
N THR A 118 17.75 -11.03 -3.38
CA THR A 118 17.62 -12.00 -2.30
C THR A 118 18.89 -12.82 -2.26
N SER A 119 19.85 -12.40 -1.43
CA SER A 119 21.04 -13.20 -1.14
C SER A 119 20.63 -14.43 -0.35
N THR A 120 20.33 -15.53 -1.04
CA THR A 120 20.33 -16.85 -0.42
C THR A 120 21.77 -17.14 -0.01
N HIS A 121 22.09 -17.01 1.28
CA HIS A 121 23.36 -17.50 1.80
C HIS A 121 23.43 -19.01 1.56
N ALA A 122 24.05 -19.42 0.45
CA ALA A 122 24.61 -20.73 0.30
C ALA A 122 25.60 -20.91 1.44
N LYS A 123 25.29 -21.82 2.37
CA LYS A 123 26.21 -22.26 3.42
C LYS A 123 27.43 -22.88 2.72
N THR A 124 28.49 -22.10 2.55
CA THR A 124 29.82 -22.65 2.31
C THR A 124 30.21 -23.39 3.59
N GLN A 125 30.07 -24.72 3.58
CA GLN A 125 30.67 -25.59 4.58
C GLN A 125 32.18 -25.37 4.55
N THR A 126 32.69 -24.60 5.51
CA THR A 126 34.12 -24.64 5.84
C THR A 126 34.26 -25.62 6.99
N GLN A 127 34.82 -26.80 6.68
CA GLN A 127 35.21 -27.79 7.67
C GLN A 127 36.37 -27.23 8.50
N SER A 128 36.21 -27.24 9.81
CA SER A 128 37.33 -27.26 10.75
C SER A 128 36.93 -28.07 11.98
N GLN A 129 37.46 -29.30 12.06
CA GLN A 129 37.51 -30.17 13.23
C GLN A 129 38.43 -29.50 14.29
N THR A 130 38.19 -29.55 15.61
CA THR A 130 38.51 -30.69 16.49
C THR A 130 38.07 -30.47 17.97
N GLN A 131 37.58 -31.56 18.61
CA GLN A 131 37.69 -32.05 20.03
C GLN A 131 37.33 -31.13 21.23
N GLY A 132 36.66 -31.49 22.34
CA GLY A 132 36.06 -32.67 23.02
C GLY A 132 35.46 -32.15 24.37
N THR A 133 34.38 -32.61 25.03
CA THR A 133 34.06 -33.83 25.83
C THR A 133 32.65 -33.60 26.48
N PRO A 134 31.91 -34.60 27.05
CA PRO A 134 30.43 -34.64 27.04
C PRO A 134 29.64 -34.35 28.36
N GLU A 135 28.35 -33.94 28.16
CA GLU A 135 27.10 -34.17 28.94
C GLU A 135 26.83 -33.57 30.36
N PRO A 136 25.56 -33.47 30.86
CA PRO A 136 24.25 -33.76 30.23
C PRO A 136 23.10 -32.71 30.42
N GLU A 137 22.07 -32.91 29.58
CA GLU A 137 20.61 -32.62 29.69
C GLU A 137 20.03 -31.49 30.56
N SER A 138 19.34 -30.56 29.90
CA SER A 138 18.06 -30.02 30.37
C SER A 138 17.17 -29.56 29.21
N SER A 139 15.88 -29.84 29.37
CA SER A 139 14.81 -29.90 28.39
C SER A 139 14.29 -28.55 27.89
N GLN A 140 14.12 -28.42 26.56
CA GLN A 140 13.11 -27.70 25.71
C GLN A 140 12.40 -26.38 26.19
N PRO A 141 11.86 -25.52 25.28
CA PRO A 141 11.51 -25.80 23.88
C PRO A 141 11.98 -24.79 22.81
N SER A 142 12.17 -25.36 21.62
CA SER A 142 12.05 -24.82 20.26
C SER A 142 11.80 -23.32 20.11
N GLN A 143 12.86 -22.60 19.71
CA GLN A 143 12.73 -21.28 19.09
C GLN A 143 11.90 -21.43 17.81
N VAL A 144 10.71 -20.83 17.82
CA VAL A 144 9.89 -20.60 16.64
C VAL A 144 10.76 -19.80 15.66
N LEU A 145 11.14 -20.44 14.56
CA LEU A 145 11.69 -19.75 13.39
C LEU A 145 10.60 -18.83 12.86
N GLN A 146 10.64 -17.56 13.28
CA GLN A 146 9.93 -16.50 12.57
C GLN A 146 10.40 -16.52 11.10
N PRO A 147 9.49 -16.35 10.12
CA PRO A 147 9.89 -16.19 8.72
C PRO A 147 10.83 -14.98 8.64
N THR A 148 12.11 -15.29 8.43
CA THR A 148 13.21 -14.33 8.39
C THR A 148 12.89 -13.20 7.40
N SER A 149 12.72 -11.98 7.91
CA SER A 149 12.74 -10.76 7.11
C SER A 149 14.12 -10.60 6.48
N LEU A 150 14.30 -11.13 5.27
CA LEU A 150 15.55 -10.99 4.52
C LEU A 150 15.71 -9.54 4.04
N SER A 151 16.91 -9.03 4.23
CA SER A 151 17.28 -7.63 4.44
C SER A 151 16.93 -6.67 3.30
N ALA A 152 15.86 -5.89 3.51
CA ALA A 152 15.70 -4.53 2.97
C ALA A 152 16.73 -3.53 3.56
N GLU A 153 17.69 -4.00 4.37
CA GLU A 153 18.58 -3.17 5.20
C GLU A 153 19.59 -2.33 4.40
N ASP A 154 19.79 -2.61 3.10
CA ASP A 154 20.72 -1.86 2.24
C ASP A 154 20.05 -1.04 1.11
N LEU A 155 18.72 -1.03 1.02
CA LEU A 155 18.03 -0.20 0.02
C LEU A 155 17.69 1.17 0.61
N GLY A 156 18.65 2.10 0.52
CA GLY A 156 18.45 3.49 0.94
C GLY A 156 17.47 4.27 0.05
N PHE A 157 16.91 5.36 0.60
CA PHE A 157 15.96 6.26 -0.06
C PHE A 157 16.40 6.67 -1.48
N GLU A 158 17.63 7.17 -1.62
CA GLU A 158 18.18 7.60 -2.92
C GLU A 158 18.29 6.43 -3.91
N ARG A 159 18.76 5.28 -3.42
CA ARG A 159 18.94 4.09 -4.27
C ARG A 159 17.60 3.61 -4.80
N PHE A 160 16.57 3.49 -3.93
CA PHE A 160 15.22 3.12 -4.32
C PHE A 160 14.72 3.98 -5.50
N HIS A 161 14.74 5.30 -5.36
CA HIS A 161 14.25 6.22 -6.38
C HIS A 161 15.12 6.26 -7.65
N SER A 162 16.40 5.89 -7.55
CA SER A 162 17.30 5.84 -8.70
C SER A 162 17.04 4.65 -9.64
N ILE A 163 16.41 3.58 -9.14
CA ILE A 163 16.22 2.32 -9.87
C ILE A 163 14.76 2.03 -10.24
N LEU A 164 13.87 3.04 -10.13
CA LEU A 164 12.48 2.92 -10.53
C LEU A 164 12.34 3.06 -12.05
N HIS A 165 11.54 2.17 -12.63
CA HIS A 165 11.11 2.22 -14.01
C HIS A 165 9.60 2.44 -14.07
N LYS A 166 9.17 3.38 -14.92
CA LYS A 166 7.77 3.64 -15.22
C LYS A 166 7.42 3.02 -16.58
N ARG A 167 6.31 2.29 -16.60
CA ARG A 167 5.64 1.82 -17.83
C ARG A 167 4.23 2.40 -17.88
N THR A 168 3.72 2.67 -19.08
CA THR A 168 2.32 3.08 -19.28
C THR A 168 1.61 2.09 -20.19
N VAL A 169 0.42 1.64 -19.77
CA VAL A 169 -0.50 0.81 -20.55
C VAL A 169 -1.77 1.58 -20.86
N LYS A 170 -2.45 1.23 -21.95
CA LYS A 170 -3.57 2.04 -22.47
C LYS A 170 -4.93 1.39 -22.27
N SER A 171 -4.98 0.09 -22.07
CA SER A 171 -6.22 -0.64 -21.86
C SER A 171 -6.28 -1.31 -20.49
N VAL A 172 -7.50 -1.54 -20.02
CA VAL A 172 -7.74 -2.29 -18.77
C VAL A 172 -7.29 -3.75 -18.91
N SER A 173 -7.37 -4.34 -20.11
CA SER A 173 -6.86 -5.70 -20.36
C SER A 173 -5.35 -5.77 -20.15
N GLU A 174 -4.60 -4.86 -20.77
CA GLU A 174 -3.14 -4.75 -20.57
C GLU A 174 -2.78 -4.51 -19.10
N LEU A 175 -3.56 -3.66 -18.40
CA LEU A 175 -3.36 -3.41 -16.98
C LEU A 175 -3.45 -4.71 -16.16
N ARG A 176 -4.49 -5.52 -16.40
CA ARG A 176 -4.69 -6.78 -15.66
C ARG A 176 -3.61 -7.81 -15.97
N GLU A 177 -3.20 -7.92 -17.23
CA GLU A 177 -2.09 -8.78 -17.66
C GLU A 177 -0.77 -8.38 -17.00
N GLU A 178 -0.44 -7.08 -17.03
CA GLU A 178 0.80 -6.57 -16.42
C GLU A 178 0.77 -6.69 -14.89
N MET A 179 -0.37 -6.44 -14.23
CA MET A 179 -0.54 -6.66 -12.79
C MET A 179 -0.20 -8.10 -12.39
N LEU A 180 -0.73 -9.07 -13.13
CA LEU A 180 -0.45 -10.50 -12.91
C LEU A 180 1.03 -10.82 -13.15
N SER A 181 1.61 -10.28 -14.23
CA SER A 181 3.04 -10.49 -14.55
C SER A 181 3.98 -9.95 -13.47
N LEU A 182 3.58 -8.87 -12.79
CA LEU A 182 4.34 -8.20 -11.74
C LEU A 182 3.99 -8.70 -10.33
N TYR A 183 3.23 -9.79 -10.18
CA TYR A 183 2.79 -10.32 -8.88
C TYR A 183 3.92 -10.41 -7.83
N HIS A 184 5.07 -10.98 -8.19
CA HIS A 184 6.21 -11.10 -7.27
C HIS A 184 6.83 -9.75 -6.89
N THR A 185 6.69 -8.73 -7.74
CA THR A 185 7.12 -7.35 -7.45
C THR A 185 6.23 -6.73 -6.37
N TRP A 186 4.90 -6.90 -6.47
CA TRP A 186 3.96 -6.37 -5.48
C TRP A 186 4.09 -7.04 -4.11
N ARG A 187 4.43 -8.33 -4.09
CA ARG A 187 4.72 -9.07 -2.85
C ARG A 187 6.11 -8.80 -2.28
N GLY A 188 7.05 -8.40 -3.13
CA GLY A 188 8.46 -8.26 -2.78
C GLY A 188 8.79 -6.96 -2.04
N CYS A 189 10.09 -6.74 -1.84
CA CYS A 189 10.62 -5.50 -1.26
C CYS A 189 10.03 -4.27 -1.98
N CYS A 190 9.62 -3.27 -1.21
CA CYS A 190 8.99 -2.03 -1.63
C CYS A 190 7.70 -2.17 -2.44
N GLY A 191 7.04 -3.34 -2.46
CA GLY A 191 5.82 -3.55 -3.24
C GLY A 191 4.71 -2.54 -2.93
N VAL A 192 4.57 -2.12 -1.66
CA VAL A 192 3.62 -1.07 -1.27
C VAL A 192 3.98 0.29 -1.88
N LEU A 193 5.26 0.69 -1.85
CA LEU A 193 5.71 1.95 -2.45
C LEU A 193 5.62 1.93 -3.98
N LEU A 194 5.98 0.82 -4.61
CA LEU A 194 5.86 0.65 -6.07
C LEU A 194 4.39 0.80 -6.51
N PHE A 195 3.47 0.20 -5.75
CA PHE A 195 2.05 0.35 -6.02
C PHE A 195 1.55 1.79 -5.76
N LEU A 196 1.94 2.40 -4.64
CA LEU A 196 1.62 3.80 -4.35
C LEU A 196 2.06 4.72 -5.49
N TYR A 197 3.28 4.54 -5.99
CA TYR A 197 3.83 5.37 -7.06
C TYR A 197 3.08 5.15 -8.37
N SER A 198 2.62 3.92 -8.61
CA SER A 198 1.74 3.57 -9.73
C SER A 198 0.40 4.32 -9.65
N VAL A 199 -0.22 4.37 -8.46
CA VAL A 199 -1.48 5.11 -8.22
C VAL A 199 -1.29 6.61 -8.45
N ILE A 200 -0.24 7.20 -7.88
CA ILE A 200 0.08 8.63 -8.02
C ILE A 200 0.29 9.02 -9.48
N LEU A 201 1.07 8.22 -10.21
CA LEU A 201 1.38 8.52 -11.61
C LEU A 201 0.19 8.26 -12.55
N THR A 202 -0.70 7.33 -12.20
CA THR A 202 -1.95 7.08 -12.92
C THR A 202 -2.94 8.23 -12.73
N LYS A 203 -3.04 8.75 -11.49
CA LYS A 203 -3.83 9.94 -11.19
C LYS A 203 -3.26 11.21 -11.84
N GLY A 204 -1.93 11.33 -11.83
CA GLY A 204 -1.18 12.51 -12.23
C GLY A 204 -0.85 13.42 -11.04
N ILE A 205 0.41 13.84 -10.95
CA ILE A 205 0.96 14.65 -9.85
C ILE A 205 0.21 15.98 -9.72
N GLU A 206 -0.02 16.67 -10.84
CA GLU A 206 -0.73 17.96 -10.86
C GLU A 206 -2.19 17.82 -10.42
N ASN A 207 -2.86 16.73 -10.81
CA ASN A 207 -4.24 16.47 -10.36
C ASN A 207 -4.29 16.27 -8.85
N ILE A 208 -3.31 15.57 -8.27
CA ILE A 208 -3.22 15.39 -6.82
C ILE A 208 -2.95 16.73 -6.13
N ARG A 209 -2.01 17.54 -6.64
CA ARG A 209 -1.73 18.89 -6.09
C ARG A 209 -2.95 19.80 -6.12
N ASN A 210 -3.79 19.70 -7.16
CA ASN A 210 -5.02 20.46 -7.26
C ASN A 210 -6.15 19.96 -6.33
N GLU A 211 -6.10 18.71 -5.88
CA GLU A 211 -7.07 18.12 -4.96
C GLU A 211 -6.70 18.29 -3.48
N ILE A 212 -5.40 18.38 -3.18
CA ILE A 212 -4.89 18.61 -1.82
C ILE A 212 -5.03 20.10 -1.48
N GLN A 213 -5.53 20.37 -0.28
CA GLN A 213 -5.79 21.74 0.17
C GLN A 213 -4.50 22.50 0.54
N ASP A 214 -3.54 21.84 1.18
CA ASP A 214 -2.20 22.39 1.47
C ASP A 214 -1.15 21.66 0.63
N THR A 215 -0.66 22.30 -0.43
CA THR A 215 0.33 21.72 -1.35
C THR A 215 1.74 21.61 -0.74
N MET A 216 1.94 22.19 0.45
CA MET A 216 3.18 22.06 1.21
C MET A 216 3.21 20.81 2.09
N GLU A 217 2.06 20.20 2.38
CA GLU A 217 2.00 18.95 3.15
C GLU A 217 2.27 17.73 2.26
N PRO A 218 3.29 16.91 2.59
CA PRO A 218 3.55 15.67 1.87
C PRO A 218 2.52 14.58 2.19
N LEU A 219 2.39 13.60 1.30
CA LEU A 219 1.46 12.48 1.51
C LEU A 219 1.89 11.54 2.66
N ILE A 220 3.16 11.52 3.03
CA ILE A 220 3.70 10.83 4.19
C ILE A 220 4.33 11.88 5.10
N ASP A 221 3.86 11.94 6.35
CA ASP A 221 4.39 12.85 7.36
C ASP A 221 5.90 12.57 7.57
N PRO A 222 6.78 13.56 7.38
CA PRO A 222 8.24 13.36 7.41
C PRO A 222 8.79 13.17 8.83
N VAL A 223 8.00 13.45 9.87
CA VAL A 223 8.36 13.34 11.28
C VAL A 223 7.90 12.02 11.88
N HIS A 224 6.67 11.62 11.58
CA HIS A 224 5.97 10.48 12.18
C HIS A 224 5.83 9.29 11.23
N GLY A 225 5.98 9.50 9.91
CA GLY A 225 5.92 8.46 8.88
C GLY A 225 4.52 7.90 8.63
N HIS A 226 3.46 8.61 9.03
CA HIS A 226 2.07 8.21 8.76
C HIS A 226 1.61 8.74 7.40
N GLY A 227 0.80 7.95 6.69
CA GLY A 227 0.16 8.43 5.47
C GLY A 227 -0.99 9.39 5.78
N SER A 228 -1.14 10.43 4.97
CA SER A 228 -2.17 11.44 5.12
C SER A 228 -3.57 10.92 4.79
N GLN A 229 -4.61 11.65 5.22
CA GLN A 229 -5.99 11.32 4.85
C GLN A 229 -6.23 11.46 3.34
N SER A 230 -5.54 12.40 2.68
CA SER A 230 -5.53 12.54 1.22
C SER A 230 -5.03 11.28 0.53
N LEU A 231 -3.96 10.67 1.05
CA LEU A 231 -3.44 9.41 0.54
C LEU A 231 -4.46 8.26 0.67
N VAL A 232 -5.07 8.13 1.86
CA VAL A 232 -6.12 7.12 2.08
C VAL A 232 -7.27 7.31 1.10
N ASN A 233 -7.72 8.56 0.92
CA ASN A 233 -8.83 8.88 0.03
C ASN A 233 -8.48 8.61 -1.43
N LEU A 234 -7.25 8.91 -1.85
CA LEU A 234 -6.78 8.59 -3.20
C LEU A 234 -6.90 7.10 -3.48
N CYS A 235 -6.50 6.24 -2.55
CA CYS A 235 -6.59 4.79 -2.72
C CYS A 235 -8.03 4.25 -2.62
N VAL A 236 -8.93 4.91 -1.87
CA VAL A 236 -10.32 4.45 -1.69
C VAL A 236 -11.27 4.97 -2.77
N THR A 237 -11.13 6.23 -3.17
CA THR A 237 -12.09 6.94 -4.03
C THR A 237 -11.51 7.38 -5.37
N GLY A 238 -10.18 7.33 -5.53
CA GLY A 238 -9.49 7.92 -6.67
C GLY A 238 -9.29 9.44 -6.56
N HIS A 239 -9.60 10.06 -5.41
CA HIS A 239 -9.48 11.50 -5.18
C HIS A 239 -8.69 11.81 -3.90
N ALA A 240 -7.68 12.68 -4.01
CA ALA A 240 -6.73 13.01 -2.95
C ALA A 240 -7.19 14.17 -2.02
N VAL A 241 -8.49 14.35 -1.85
CA VAL A 241 -9.04 15.34 -0.90
C VAL A 241 -8.73 14.94 0.54
N SER A 242 -8.47 15.89 1.43
CA SER A 242 -8.16 15.59 2.84
C SER A 242 -9.42 15.29 3.68
N ASN A 243 -10.59 15.73 3.22
CA ASN A 243 -11.80 15.70 4.03
C ASN A 243 -12.61 14.41 3.86
N VAL A 244 -13.45 14.12 4.87
CA VAL A 244 -14.23 12.90 4.94
C VAL A 244 -15.75 13.13 4.81
N TRP A 245 -16.20 14.28 4.31
CA TRP A 245 -17.62 14.60 4.09
C TRP A 245 -17.99 14.73 2.61
N ASP A 246 -19.29 14.65 2.32
CA ASP A 246 -19.82 14.83 0.96
C ASP A 246 -19.71 16.29 0.51
N GLY A 247 -19.29 16.46 -0.75
CA GLY A 247 -19.30 17.73 -1.47
C GLY A 247 -18.34 18.78 -0.91
N ASP A 248 -18.14 19.83 -1.68
CA ASP A 248 -17.36 20.98 -1.23
C ASP A 248 -18.13 21.73 -0.13
N ARG A 249 -17.41 22.26 0.86
CA ARG A 249 -17.94 23.15 1.89
C ARG A 249 -17.21 24.48 1.85
N GLU A 250 -17.87 25.54 2.27
CA GLU A 250 -17.22 26.84 2.46
C GLU A 250 -17.17 27.16 3.95
N CYS A 251 -16.00 27.54 4.45
CA CYS A 251 -15.80 27.95 5.83
C CYS A 251 -14.98 29.23 5.86
N SER A 252 -15.57 30.34 6.32
CA SER A 252 -14.90 31.65 6.42
C SER A 252 -14.24 32.12 5.12
N GLY A 253 -14.91 31.90 3.97
CA GLY A 253 -14.39 32.27 2.64
C GLY A 253 -13.34 31.30 2.07
N MET A 254 -13.00 30.23 2.79
CA MET A 254 -12.14 29.16 2.30
C MET A 254 -12.99 27.99 1.78
N LYS A 255 -12.70 27.58 0.53
CA LYS A 255 -13.32 26.40 -0.08
C LYS A 255 -12.61 25.13 0.39
N LEU A 256 -13.35 24.25 1.06
CA LEU A 256 -12.91 22.95 1.56
C LEU A 256 -13.41 21.85 0.64
N HIS A 257 -12.48 21.11 0.01
CA HIS A 257 -12.84 20.03 -0.90
C HIS A 257 -13.30 18.79 -0.15
N GLY A 258 -14.51 18.31 -0.46
CA GLY A 258 -15.03 17.04 0.05
C GLY A 258 -15.02 15.93 -0.99
N ILE A 259 -15.72 14.85 -0.69
CA ILE A 259 -15.81 13.69 -1.57
C ILE A 259 -16.97 13.90 -2.53
N HIS A 260 -16.71 13.72 -3.82
CA HIS A 260 -17.69 13.91 -4.89
C HIS A 260 -18.12 12.62 -5.57
N LYS A 261 -17.53 11.48 -5.17
CA LYS A 261 -17.78 10.17 -5.78
C LYS A 261 -17.97 9.12 -4.70
N GLN A 262 -19.03 8.32 -4.85
CA GLN A 262 -19.28 7.16 -4.01
C GLN A 262 -18.12 6.17 -4.14
N ALA A 263 -17.52 5.78 -3.01
CA ALA A 263 -16.52 4.73 -2.99
C ALA A 263 -17.17 3.36 -3.21
N SER A 264 -16.49 2.42 -3.90
CA SER A 264 -16.97 1.04 -4.00
C SER A 264 -16.73 0.24 -2.72
N VAL A 265 -15.84 0.73 -1.84
CA VAL A 265 -15.65 0.25 -0.48
C VAL A 265 -15.80 1.41 0.48
N GLY A 266 -16.62 1.25 1.51
CA GLY A 266 -16.92 2.30 2.45
C GLY A 266 -15.78 2.54 3.44
N PHE A 267 -15.80 3.65 4.17
CA PHE A 267 -14.82 4.08 5.17
C PHE A 267 -15.57 4.53 6.42
N LEU A 268 -15.36 3.81 7.53
CA LEU A 268 -15.90 4.09 8.86
C LEU A 268 -14.75 4.36 9.83
N THR A 269 -14.76 5.54 10.43
CA THR A 269 -13.80 5.86 11.49
C THR A 269 -14.28 5.30 12.83
N LEU A 270 -13.34 4.99 13.73
CA LEU A 270 -13.69 4.68 15.12
C LEU A 270 -14.54 5.79 15.75
N MET A 271 -14.20 7.05 15.49
CA MET A 271 -14.93 8.21 16.01
C MET A 271 -16.38 8.25 15.52
N GLU A 272 -16.64 7.81 14.30
CA GLU A 272 -18.01 7.66 13.80
C GLU A 272 -18.75 6.50 14.45
N SER A 273 -18.10 5.36 14.67
CA SER A 273 -18.71 4.25 15.43
C SER A 273 -19.06 4.64 16.87
N LEU A 274 -18.26 5.54 17.45
CA LEU A 274 -18.47 6.13 18.76
C LEU A 274 -19.41 7.36 18.72
N ARG A 275 -19.93 7.72 17.54
CA ARG A 275 -20.84 8.85 17.28
C ARG A 275 -20.26 10.24 17.59
N TYR A 276 -18.93 10.38 17.63
CA TYR A 276 -18.24 11.67 17.80
C TYR A 276 -18.11 12.46 16.48
N CYS A 277 -18.15 11.79 15.34
CA CYS A 277 -18.19 12.43 14.02
C CYS A 277 -19.10 11.64 13.06
N LYS A 278 -19.42 12.23 11.91
CA LYS A 278 -20.13 11.53 10.83
C LYS A 278 -19.29 11.59 9.56
N VAL A 279 -18.94 10.43 9.01
CA VAL A 279 -18.31 10.36 7.70
C VAL A 279 -19.40 10.51 6.65
N SER A 280 -19.00 11.16 5.55
CA SER A 280 -19.66 11.19 4.25
C SER A 280 -20.49 9.92 3.98
N PRO A 281 -21.80 10.03 3.72
CA PRO A 281 -22.59 8.99 3.07
C PRO A 281 -21.96 8.42 1.79
N LEU A 282 -21.26 9.25 0.99
CA LEU A 282 -20.50 8.78 -0.18
C LEU A 282 -19.32 7.86 0.17
N LYS A 283 -18.88 7.88 1.43
CA LYS A 283 -17.92 6.93 2.00
C LYS A 283 -18.56 5.89 2.91
N SER A 284 -19.72 6.11 3.52
CA SER A 284 -20.28 5.16 4.51
C SER A 284 -21.40 4.29 3.96
N ASN A 285 -22.01 4.66 2.83
CA ASN A 285 -23.20 3.99 2.28
C ASN A 285 -22.99 3.56 0.82
N THR A 286 -22.19 2.52 0.60
CA THR A 286 -21.88 1.97 -0.72
C THR A 286 -23.10 1.30 -1.34
N GLU A 287 -23.30 1.41 -2.67
CA GLU A 287 -24.46 0.85 -3.39
C GLU A 287 -24.62 -0.68 -3.23
N GLY A 288 -23.57 -1.38 -2.78
CA GLY A 288 -23.65 -2.67 -2.10
C GLY A 288 -22.96 -2.55 -0.74
N LYS A 289 -23.57 -3.01 0.36
CA LYS A 289 -23.10 -2.87 1.75
C LYS A 289 -21.63 -3.31 1.94
N HIS A 290 -20.67 -2.39 1.93
CA HIS A 290 -19.24 -2.70 2.11
C HIS A 290 -18.61 -1.61 2.97
N THR A 291 -18.29 -1.87 4.23
CA THR A 291 -17.73 -0.84 5.14
C THR A 291 -16.34 -1.21 5.63
N LEU A 292 -15.33 -0.38 5.38
CA LEU A 292 -14.01 -0.45 6.02
C LEU A 292 -14.10 0.11 7.43
N LEU A 293 -13.94 -0.72 8.46
CA LEU A 293 -13.74 -0.22 9.81
C LEU A 293 -12.25 0.09 10.01
N CYS A 294 -11.89 1.37 10.10
CA CYS A 294 -10.54 1.77 10.47
C CYS A 294 -10.45 1.84 12.01
N LYS A 295 -10.02 0.74 12.65
CA LYS A 295 -9.68 0.75 14.08
C LYS A 295 -8.31 1.39 14.26
N HIS A 296 -8.18 2.24 15.25
CA HIS A 296 -7.07 3.16 15.49
C HIS A 296 -5.65 2.54 15.53
N ARG A 297 -5.47 1.21 15.44
CA ARG A 297 -4.18 0.52 15.36
C ARG A 297 -4.31 -0.91 14.76
N HIS A 298 -4.21 -1.05 13.44
CA HIS A 298 -3.80 -2.31 12.75
C HIS A 298 -4.85 -3.37 12.35
N ILE A 299 -6.15 -3.10 12.34
CA ILE A 299 -7.10 -4.06 11.73
C ILE A 299 -8.15 -3.32 10.91
N VAL A 300 -8.21 -3.65 9.62
CA VAL A 300 -9.37 -3.38 8.76
C VAL A 300 -10.35 -4.53 8.96
N SER A 301 -11.50 -4.24 9.56
CA SER A 301 -12.61 -5.18 9.56
C SER A 301 -13.60 -4.76 8.47
N VAL A 302 -14.02 -5.69 7.63
CA VAL A 302 -15.18 -5.50 6.74
C VAL A 302 -16.41 -5.99 7.49
N ILE A 303 -17.39 -5.10 7.65
CA ILE A 303 -18.74 -5.42 8.16
C ILE A 303 -19.71 -5.41 6.99
#